data_AF-A0A4Q0ITS8-F1
#
_entry.id   AF-A0A4Q0ITS8-F1
#
_cell.length_a   1.000
_cell.length_b   1.000
_cell.length_c   1.000
_cell.angle_alpha   90.00
_cell.angle_beta   90.00
_cell.angle_gamma   90.00
#
_symmetry.space_group_name_H-M   'P 1'
#
loop_
_entity.id
_entity.type
_entity.pdbx_description
1 polymer ?
#
loop_
_entity_poly.entity_id
_entity_poly.type
_entity_poly.pdbx_seq_one_letter_code
_entity_poly.pdbx_strand_id
1 'polypeptide(L)'
;MEKEINVDGLTFVPYLTSDRIAEQVKRVANEIRNDLGDSCPIFICVLNGAFMFAADLYREIGINNSVITFVKYSSYEGTKSTGNIKEVIGLKEDISDRDVVIIEDIVDTGLTAVKMIEDLRSRNPRSIRFATLLHKPESCKTGFTPDYVAFTIPPKFIIGYGLDLDGKVRNLPDIYVIKEEAENIDIDNKMKDTLNVVLFGAPGSGKGTQSAKLIDKYGLYHISTGEVLRDHIKRGTELGKIADSYISEGQLIPDDLMIKILDDVLEKEAADKKGVVFDGFPRTIPQAEALKELLKKRGTDLHAVIGLEVPEEELMERMLLRGKETGRADDNPETIKNRLKVYHDQTHPLREYYTKEGKYLPINGTGIVDEIFNEIAKGLKEKVGR
;
A
#
# COMPACT_ATOMS: atom_id res chain seq x y z
N MET A 1 -14.80 19.97 -16.58
CA MET A 1 -14.10 18.95 -15.77
C MET A 1 -14.10 17.67 -16.59
N GLU A 2 -12.99 16.94 -16.60
CA GLU A 2 -12.61 15.84 -17.51
C GLU A 2 -12.22 16.27 -18.93
N LYS A 3 -10.94 16.60 -19.10
CA LYS A 3 -10.25 16.28 -20.34
C LYS A 3 -9.21 15.23 -19.98
N GLU A 4 -9.60 13.97 -20.15
CA GLU A 4 -8.63 12.90 -20.34
C GLU A 4 -7.65 13.33 -21.44
N ILE A 5 -6.37 13.07 -21.24
CA ILE A 5 -5.32 13.42 -22.20
C ILE A 5 -4.57 12.16 -22.61
N ASN A 6 -4.26 12.10 -23.90
CA ASN A 6 -3.51 10.99 -24.49
C ASN A 6 -2.15 11.53 -24.95
N VAL A 7 -1.07 10.96 -24.41
CA VAL A 7 0.30 11.43 -24.67
C VAL A 7 1.19 10.20 -24.82
N ASP A 8 1.81 10.05 -25.99
CA ASP A 8 2.74 8.95 -26.32
C ASP A 8 2.19 7.54 -26.00
N GLY A 9 0.88 7.34 -26.17
CA GLY A 9 0.21 6.06 -25.95
C GLY A 9 -0.26 5.80 -24.51
N LEU A 10 0.01 6.73 -23.59
CA LEU A 10 -0.50 6.70 -22.22
C LEU A 10 -1.72 7.60 -22.08
N THR A 11 -2.69 7.13 -21.30
CA THR A 11 -3.91 7.87 -20.97
C THR A 11 -3.75 8.47 -19.58
N PHE A 12 -3.95 9.78 -19.44
CA PHE A 12 -3.90 10.45 -18.15
C PHE A 12 -5.22 11.14 -17.81
N VAL A 13 -5.53 11.14 -16.52
CA VAL A 13 -6.72 11.79 -15.95
C VAL A 13 -6.30 12.85 -14.92
N PRO A 14 -7.08 13.93 -14.74
CA PRO A 14 -6.77 14.95 -13.75
C PRO A 14 -6.62 14.34 -12.34
N TYR A 15 -5.54 14.70 -11.65
CA TYR A 15 -5.24 14.23 -10.29
C TYR A 15 -5.26 15.38 -9.27
N LEU A 16 -4.61 16.50 -9.57
CA LEU A 16 -4.68 17.74 -8.79
C LEU A 16 -5.07 18.89 -9.72
N THR A 17 -6.18 19.56 -9.41
CA THR A 17 -6.67 20.67 -10.21
C THR A 17 -5.86 21.94 -9.95
N SER A 18 -5.78 22.80 -10.95
CA SER A 18 -5.19 24.15 -10.90
C SER A 18 -5.70 24.97 -9.71
N ASP A 19 -7.00 24.91 -9.39
CA ASP A 19 -7.58 25.59 -8.22
C ASP A 19 -6.97 25.06 -6.90
N ARG A 20 -6.86 23.74 -6.77
CA ARG A 20 -6.27 23.09 -5.59
C ARG A 20 -4.78 23.38 -5.49
N ILE A 21 -4.09 23.41 -6.63
CA ILE A 21 -2.67 23.79 -6.70
C ILE A 21 -2.50 25.24 -6.23
N ALA A 22 -3.30 26.18 -6.75
CA ALA A 22 -3.25 27.58 -6.36
C ALA A 22 -3.50 27.78 -4.85
N GLU A 23 -4.42 27.03 -4.26
CA GLU A 23 -4.66 27.03 -2.81
C GLU A 23 -3.43 26.58 -2.02
N GLN A 24 -2.79 25.47 -2.42
CA GLN A 24 -1.59 24.99 -1.73
C GLN A 24 -0.38 25.90 -1.93
N VAL A 25 -0.22 26.51 -3.12
CA VAL A 25 0.82 27.51 -3.37
C VAL A 25 0.65 28.69 -2.41
N LYS A 26 -0.57 29.19 -2.21
CA LYS A 26 -0.85 30.27 -1.24
C LYS A 26 -0.53 29.86 0.19
N ARG A 27 -0.87 28.63 0.60
CA ARG A 27 -0.53 28.11 1.92
C ARG A 27 0.99 28.09 2.13
N VAL A 28 1.72 27.46 1.21
CA VAL A 28 3.19 27.36 1.28
C VAL A 28 3.86 28.75 1.25
N ALA A 29 3.35 29.66 0.43
CA ALA A 29 3.82 31.05 0.39
C ALA A 29 3.66 31.76 1.74
N ASN A 30 2.53 31.55 2.42
CA ASN A 30 2.30 32.11 3.75
C ASN A 30 3.27 31.53 4.79
N GLU A 31 3.52 30.22 4.76
CA GLU A 31 4.49 29.55 5.66
C GLU A 31 5.89 30.15 5.48
N ILE A 32 6.37 30.22 4.23
CA ILE A 32 7.68 30.80 3.89
C ILE A 32 7.76 32.26 4.36
N ARG A 33 6.73 33.07 4.08
CA ARG A 33 6.70 34.48 4.47
C ARG A 33 6.75 34.67 5.99
N ASN A 34 6.00 33.88 6.75
CA ASN A 34 6.00 33.95 8.21
C ASN A 34 7.38 33.58 8.79
N ASP A 35 8.03 32.61 8.16
CA ASP A 35 9.30 32.07 8.61
C ASP A 35 10.52 32.95 8.28
N LEU A 36 10.46 33.68 7.17
CA LEU A 36 11.53 34.57 6.72
C LEU A 36 11.36 36.01 7.24
N GLY A 37 10.13 36.42 7.57
CA GLY A 37 9.85 37.76 8.07
C GLY A 37 10.38 38.85 7.15
N ASP A 38 11.12 39.81 7.71
CA ASP A 38 11.72 40.95 6.99
C ASP A 38 13.09 40.65 6.35
N SER A 39 13.46 39.37 6.22
CA SER A 39 14.77 39.02 5.67
C SER A 39 14.89 39.35 4.17
N CYS A 40 16.10 39.25 3.63
CA CYS A 40 16.40 39.43 2.22
C CYS A 40 16.80 38.07 1.61
N PRO A 41 15.86 37.15 1.39
CA PRO A 41 16.16 35.78 1.00
C PRO A 41 16.57 35.66 -0.48
N ILE A 42 17.25 34.55 -0.80
CA ILE A 42 17.52 34.11 -2.17
C ILE A 42 16.73 32.82 -2.42
N PHE A 43 15.91 32.84 -3.46
CA PHE A 43 15.17 31.68 -3.94
C PHE A 43 15.93 31.01 -5.07
N ILE A 44 16.14 29.70 -4.97
CA ILE A 44 16.87 28.90 -5.97
C ILE A 44 15.88 27.93 -6.62
N CYS A 45 15.46 28.21 -7.85
CA CYS A 45 14.58 27.35 -8.62
C CYS A 45 15.38 26.26 -9.35
N VAL A 46 15.00 24.99 -9.15
CA VAL A 46 15.60 23.84 -9.82
C VAL A 46 14.94 23.60 -11.18
N LEU A 47 15.70 23.81 -12.26
CA LEU A 47 15.21 23.64 -13.63
C LEU A 47 15.27 22.17 -14.10
N ASN A 48 14.38 21.72 -14.99
CA ASN A 48 13.33 22.51 -15.66
C ASN A 48 11.94 22.34 -15.03
N GLY A 49 11.73 21.41 -14.10
CA GLY A 49 10.37 21.10 -13.63
C GLY A 49 9.75 22.18 -12.75
N ALA A 50 10.56 22.81 -11.91
CA ALA A 50 10.04 23.68 -10.86
C ALA A 50 9.64 25.08 -11.32
N PHE A 51 9.95 25.53 -12.55
CA PHE A 51 9.80 26.96 -12.89
C PHE A 51 8.35 27.45 -12.84
N MET A 52 7.36 26.60 -13.13
CA MET A 52 5.94 26.99 -13.04
C MET A 52 5.53 27.18 -11.58
N PHE A 53 5.81 26.18 -10.74
CA PHE A 53 5.60 26.26 -9.31
C PHE A 53 6.35 27.44 -8.67
N ALA A 54 7.63 27.62 -9.03
CA ALA A 54 8.45 28.71 -8.52
C ALA A 54 7.91 30.09 -8.94
N ALA A 55 7.43 30.25 -10.18
CA ALA A 55 6.87 31.52 -10.64
C ALA A 55 5.60 31.90 -9.86
N ASP A 56 4.71 30.94 -9.62
CA ASP A 56 3.49 31.18 -8.86
C ASP A 56 3.78 31.37 -7.38
N LEU A 57 4.63 30.52 -6.79
CA LEU A 57 5.03 30.61 -5.39
C LEU A 57 5.74 31.93 -5.09
N TYR A 58 6.71 32.33 -5.92
CA TYR A 58 7.46 33.58 -5.73
C TYR A 58 6.54 34.81 -5.78
N ARG A 59 5.57 34.82 -6.70
CA ARG A 59 4.55 35.88 -6.78
C ARG A 59 3.70 35.95 -5.52
N GLU A 60 3.26 34.81 -4.99
CA GLU A 60 2.41 34.72 -3.79
C GLU A 60 3.18 35.02 -2.49
N ILE A 61 4.48 34.72 -2.42
CA ILE A 61 5.35 35.07 -1.28
C ILE A 61 5.48 36.59 -1.12
N GLY A 62 5.58 37.34 -2.21
CA GLY A 62 5.46 38.81 -2.19
C GLY A 62 6.52 39.56 -1.35
N ILE A 63 7.69 38.95 -1.10
CA ILE A 63 8.82 39.60 -0.42
C ILE A 63 9.57 40.45 -1.46
N ASN A 64 9.38 41.77 -1.42
CA ASN A 64 9.88 42.66 -2.48
C ASN A 64 11.40 42.82 -2.52
N ASN A 65 12.09 42.56 -1.40
CA ASN A 65 13.55 42.64 -1.28
C ASN A 65 14.24 41.27 -1.47
N SER A 66 13.59 40.27 -2.06
CA SER A 66 14.22 38.99 -2.37
C SER A 66 14.81 38.92 -3.78
N VAL A 67 15.63 37.90 -4.03
CA VAL A 67 16.17 37.56 -5.36
C VAL A 67 15.77 36.13 -5.72
N ILE A 68 15.48 35.86 -6.98
CA ILE A 68 15.31 34.50 -7.51
C ILE A 68 16.39 34.19 -8.55
N THR A 69 16.98 33.01 -8.47
CA THR A 69 17.97 32.48 -9.41
C THR A 69 17.64 31.04 -9.79
N PHE A 70 18.33 30.51 -10.79
CA PHE A 70 18.04 29.21 -11.39
C PHE A 70 19.29 28.34 -11.45
N VAL A 71 19.11 27.08 -11.07
CA VAL A 71 20.16 26.05 -11.16
C VAL A 71 19.62 24.87 -11.95
N LYS A 72 20.52 24.12 -12.59
CA LYS A 72 20.16 22.88 -13.29
C LYS A 72 21.12 21.78 -12.87
N TYR A 73 20.56 20.70 -12.36
CA TYR A 73 21.28 19.47 -12.04
C TYR A 73 20.91 18.39 -13.07
N SER A 74 21.89 17.64 -13.55
CA SER A 74 21.66 16.45 -14.38
C SER A 74 22.05 15.20 -13.61
N SER A 75 21.11 14.29 -13.40
CA SER A 75 21.40 12.88 -13.11
C SER A 75 21.62 12.15 -14.44
N TYR A 76 22.67 11.32 -14.56
CA TYR A 76 22.91 10.53 -15.78
C TYR A 76 21.72 9.60 -16.12
N GLU A 77 21.50 9.42 -17.43
CA GLU A 77 20.41 8.66 -18.08
C GLU A 77 20.42 7.14 -17.81
N GLY A 78 19.21 6.58 -17.75
CA GLY A 78 18.89 5.17 -17.51
C GLY A 78 17.82 5.06 -16.42
N THR A 79 16.92 4.08 -16.50
CA THR A 79 15.74 3.88 -15.61
C THR A 79 16.07 3.62 -14.13
N LYS A 80 17.29 3.92 -13.66
CA LYS A 80 17.75 3.89 -12.28
C LYS A 80 18.68 5.07 -12.01
N SER A 81 18.37 5.87 -10.97
CA SER A 81 19.23 6.97 -10.52
C SER A 81 20.61 6.46 -10.11
N THR A 82 21.65 6.84 -10.84
CA THR A 82 23.04 6.35 -10.66
C THR A 82 23.83 7.08 -9.57
N GLY A 83 23.19 7.92 -8.76
CA GLY A 83 23.81 8.60 -7.61
C GLY A 83 24.82 9.71 -7.95
N ASN A 84 25.26 9.84 -9.20
CA ASN A 84 26.15 10.90 -9.65
C ASN A 84 25.37 12.04 -10.31
N ILE A 85 25.21 13.15 -9.59
CA ILE A 85 24.52 14.36 -10.04
C ILE A 85 25.56 15.42 -10.43
N LYS A 86 25.43 16.00 -11.63
CA LYS A 86 26.33 17.06 -12.13
C LYS A 86 25.57 18.39 -12.24
N GLU A 87 26.18 19.47 -11.78
CA GLU A 87 25.69 20.84 -11.96
C GLU A 87 25.93 21.28 -13.43
N VAL A 88 24.85 21.54 -14.17
CA VAL A 88 24.86 21.95 -15.59
C VAL A 88 24.74 23.46 -15.72
N ILE A 89 23.93 24.08 -14.87
CA ILE A 89 23.84 25.54 -14.70
C ILE A 89 24.04 25.80 -13.22
N GLY A 90 25.14 26.46 -12.88
CA GLY A 90 25.52 26.67 -11.49
C GLY A 90 25.16 28.03 -10.91
N LEU A 91 25.13 28.07 -9.59
CA LEU A 91 24.76 29.26 -8.81
C LEU A 91 25.84 30.35 -8.90
N LYS A 92 25.45 31.55 -9.36
CA LYS A 92 26.35 32.71 -9.54
C LYS A 92 26.29 33.72 -8.39
N GLU A 93 25.17 33.73 -7.67
CA GLU A 93 24.89 34.63 -6.57
C GLU A 93 25.71 34.25 -5.33
N ASP A 94 26.15 35.27 -4.59
CA ASP A 94 26.70 35.08 -3.26
C ASP A 94 25.56 34.82 -2.27
N ILE A 95 25.60 33.67 -1.62
CA ILE A 95 24.61 33.23 -0.63
C ILE A 95 25.13 33.30 0.80
N SER A 96 26.36 33.75 1.01
CA SER A 96 26.97 33.87 2.33
C SER A 96 26.11 34.75 3.25
N ASP A 97 25.78 34.26 4.45
CA ASP A 97 24.92 34.93 5.44
C ASP A 97 23.49 35.32 4.93
N ARG A 98 23.02 34.67 3.87
CA ARG A 98 21.66 34.83 3.33
C ARG A 98 20.75 33.68 3.74
N ASP A 99 19.45 33.96 3.87
CA ASP A 99 18.45 32.89 3.89
C ASP A 99 18.26 32.38 2.48
N VAL A 100 18.32 31.06 2.29
CA VAL A 100 18.19 30.40 1.00
C VAL A 100 16.97 29.50 1.04
N VAL A 101 16.09 29.63 0.04
CA VAL A 101 14.97 28.72 -0.17
C VAL A 101 15.12 28.03 -1.52
N ILE A 102 15.33 26.72 -1.50
CA ILE A 102 15.35 25.90 -2.72
C ILE A 102 13.91 25.60 -3.11
N ILE A 103 13.58 25.72 -4.39
CA ILE A 103 12.26 25.39 -4.94
C ILE A 103 12.42 24.29 -5.99
N GLU A 104 11.83 23.13 -5.71
CA GLU A 104 11.80 21.96 -6.61
C GLU A 104 10.36 21.51 -6.91
N ASP A 105 10.14 20.85 -8.04
CA ASP A 105 8.84 20.31 -8.43
C ASP A 105 8.51 19.01 -7.68
N ILE A 106 9.49 18.13 -7.48
CA ILE A 106 9.25 16.84 -6.85
C ILE A 106 10.43 16.32 -6.03
N VAL A 107 10.15 15.94 -4.78
CA VAL A 107 11.05 15.15 -3.95
C VAL A 107 10.60 13.70 -3.97
N ASP A 108 11.33 12.86 -4.71
CA ASP A 108 11.07 11.42 -4.87
C ASP A 108 12.05 10.58 -4.05
N THR A 109 13.28 10.37 -4.54
CA THR A 109 14.30 9.59 -3.79
C THR A 109 15.01 10.40 -2.70
N GLY A 110 14.96 11.73 -2.77
CA GLY A 110 15.65 12.65 -1.85
C GLY A 110 17.15 12.84 -2.11
N LEU A 111 17.74 12.15 -3.11
CA LEU A 111 19.18 12.22 -3.40
C LEU A 111 19.62 13.61 -3.89
N THR A 112 18.88 14.19 -4.84
CA THR A 112 19.16 15.54 -5.38
C THR A 112 19.10 16.59 -4.28
N ALA A 113 18.03 16.57 -3.48
CA ALA A 113 17.85 17.52 -2.39
C ALA A 113 18.99 17.47 -1.36
N VAL A 114 19.39 16.27 -0.92
CA VAL A 114 20.53 16.10 0.01
C VAL A 114 21.81 16.68 -0.59
N LYS A 115 22.11 16.34 -1.84
CA LYS A 115 23.31 16.82 -2.53
C LYS A 115 23.32 18.34 -2.69
N MET A 116 22.19 18.93 -3.08
CA MET A 116 22.05 20.38 -3.20
C MET A 116 22.27 21.10 -1.88
N ILE A 117 21.69 20.58 -0.79
CA ILE A 117 21.88 21.17 0.55
C ILE A 117 23.34 21.09 0.96
N GLU A 118 24.02 19.96 0.73
CA GLU A 118 25.46 19.82 1.01
C GLU A 118 26.30 20.83 0.22
N ASP A 119 26.04 20.97 -1.09
CA ASP A 119 26.76 21.89 -1.96
C ASP A 119 26.55 23.35 -1.53
N LEU A 120 25.32 23.73 -1.17
CA LEU A 120 24.99 25.09 -0.73
C LEU A 120 25.55 25.41 0.67
N ARG A 121 25.58 24.42 1.60
CA ARG A 121 26.18 24.60 2.93
C ARG A 121 27.64 25.01 2.85
N SER A 122 28.38 24.52 1.84
CA SER A 122 29.79 24.90 1.64
C SER A 122 30.02 26.39 1.35
N ARG A 123 28.96 27.13 1.01
CA ARG A 123 28.99 28.57 0.71
C ARG A 123 28.53 29.44 1.89
N ASN A 124 28.37 28.86 3.09
CA ASN A 124 28.03 29.54 4.35
C ASN A 124 26.75 30.41 4.36
N PRO A 125 25.60 29.92 3.85
CA PRO A 125 24.34 30.64 4.02
C PRO A 125 23.90 30.69 5.49
N ARG A 126 23.09 31.70 5.84
CA ARG A 126 22.51 31.86 7.19
C ARG A 126 21.47 30.80 7.48
N SER A 127 20.67 30.43 6.49
CA SER A 127 19.73 29.32 6.57
C SER A 127 19.52 28.71 5.18
N ILE A 128 19.18 27.41 5.15
CA ILE A 128 18.75 26.73 3.93
C ILE A 128 17.44 26.04 4.26
N ARG A 129 16.41 26.34 3.48
CA ARG A 129 15.10 25.70 3.54
C ARG A 129 14.73 25.14 2.17
N PHE A 130 13.88 24.13 2.16
CA PHE A 130 13.49 23.40 0.97
C PHE A 130 11.98 23.41 0.78
N ALA A 131 11.53 24.00 -0.33
CA ALA A 131 10.15 24.00 -0.77
C ALA A 131 9.97 23.06 -1.96
N THR A 132 8.97 22.19 -1.90
CA THR A 132 8.60 21.32 -3.01
C THR A 132 7.11 21.33 -3.29
N LEU A 133 6.74 21.24 -4.57
CA LEU A 133 5.35 21.04 -4.96
C LEU A 133 4.88 19.65 -4.53
N LEU A 134 5.66 18.60 -4.77
CA LEU A 134 5.25 17.22 -4.50
C LEU A 134 6.30 16.45 -3.71
N HIS A 135 5.87 15.76 -2.66
CA HIS A 135 6.72 14.88 -1.88
C HIS A 135 6.17 13.44 -1.89
N LYS A 136 7.03 12.47 -2.24
CA LYS A 136 6.75 11.02 -2.23
C LYS A 136 7.53 10.32 -1.10
N PRO A 137 7.04 10.36 0.15
CA PRO A 137 7.77 9.84 1.30
C PRO A 137 8.07 8.33 1.19
N GLU A 138 7.18 7.55 0.58
CA GLU A 138 7.37 6.10 0.36
C GLU A 138 8.50 5.78 -0.63
N SER A 139 8.83 6.71 -1.53
CA SER A 139 9.97 6.58 -2.46
C SER A 139 11.31 7.01 -1.85
N CYS A 140 11.27 7.70 -0.71
CA CYS A 140 12.43 8.38 -0.14
C CYS A 140 13.47 7.36 0.35
N LYS A 141 14.71 7.51 -0.13
CA LYS A 141 15.84 6.61 0.22
C LYS A 141 16.79 7.23 1.25
N THR A 142 16.73 8.55 1.42
CA THR A 142 17.66 9.31 2.26
C THR A 142 17.06 9.71 3.60
N GLY A 143 15.74 9.56 3.78
CA GLY A 143 15.00 10.12 4.92
C GLY A 143 14.87 11.64 4.87
N PHE A 144 15.24 12.27 3.75
CA PHE A 144 15.10 13.71 3.57
C PHE A 144 13.64 14.14 3.66
N THR A 145 13.40 15.22 4.40
CA THR A 145 12.07 15.80 4.59
C THR A 145 12.13 17.29 4.24
N PRO A 146 11.38 17.77 3.24
CA PRO A 146 11.34 19.19 2.90
C PRO A 146 10.69 20.02 4.01
N ASP A 147 11.14 21.26 4.18
CA ASP A 147 10.56 22.21 5.14
C ASP A 147 9.15 22.63 4.72
N TYR A 148 8.93 22.81 3.41
CA TYR A 148 7.64 23.20 2.85
C TYR A 148 7.20 22.23 1.77
N VAL A 149 6.05 21.60 1.96
CA VAL A 149 5.48 20.62 1.04
C VAL A 149 4.10 21.08 0.62
N ALA A 150 3.87 21.31 -0.67
CA ALA A 150 2.53 21.68 -1.16
C ALA A 150 1.59 20.46 -1.15
N PHE A 151 2.06 19.29 -1.63
CA PHE A 151 1.31 18.04 -1.57
C PHE A 151 2.21 16.85 -1.20
N THR A 152 1.69 15.97 -0.34
CA THR A 152 2.23 14.62 -0.13
C THR A 152 1.43 13.64 -0.97
N ILE A 153 2.10 12.86 -1.81
CA ILE A 153 1.45 11.92 -2.75
C ILE A 153 2.14 10.55 -2.73
N PRO A 154 1.43 9.46 -3.07
CA PRO A 154 2.06 8.15 -3.24
C PRO A 154 2.99 8.10 -4.48
N PRO A 155 3.80 7.03 -4.64
CA PRO A 155 4.71 6.84 -5.78
C PRO A 155 4.00 6.66 -7.13
N LYS A 156 3.51 7.77 -7.69
CA LYS A 156 2.78 7.82 -8.97
C LYS A 156 3.57 8.43 -10.10
N PHE A 157 3.31 8.00 -11.33
CA PHE A 157 3.77 8.74 -12.50
C PHE A 157 2.81 9.88 -12.82
N ILE A 158 3.34 11.09 -12.93
CA ILE A 158 2.55 12.33 -12.99
C ILE A 158 3.14 13.33 -13.97
N ILE A 159 2.27 14.15 -14.56
CA ILE A 159 2.63 15.14 -15.57
C ILE A 159 1.80 16.42 -15.39
N GLY A 160 2.20 17.51 -16.06
CA GLY A 160 1.49 18.79 -16.00
C GLY A 160 1.98 19.70 -14.89
N TYR A 161 1.58 20.97 -14.94
CA TYR A 161 2.01 22.03 -14.03
C TYR A 161 3.55 22.05 -13.82
N GLY A 162 4.29 22.08 -14.93
CA GLY A 162 5.75 22.07 -14.94
C GLY A 162 6.37 20.68 -15.04
N LEU A 163 5.68 19.60 -14.65
CA LEU A 163 6.14 18.22 -14.80
C LEU A 163 5.96 17.72 -16.24
N ASP A 164 6.88 16.89 -16.73
CA ASP A 164 6.92 16.46 -18.13
C ASP A 164 6.84 14.95 -18.36
N LEU A 165 6.49 14.61 -19.60
CA LEU A 165 6.76 13.33 -20.24
C LEU A 165 7.62 13.63 -21.47
N ASP A 166 8.89 13.20 -21.45
CA ASP A 166 9.87 13.43 -22.51
C ASP A 166 9.93 14.90 -23.01
N GLY A 167 9.89 15.85 -22.06
CA GLY A 167 9.92 17.29 -22.33
C GLY A 167 8.58 17.91 -22.76
N LYS A 168 7.53 17.11 -22.93
CA LYS A 168 6.18 17.59 -23.33
C LYS A 168 5.35 17.92 -22.09
N VAL A 169 4.12 18.42 -22.32
CA VAL A 169 3.01 18.52 -21.36
C VAL A 169 3.20 19.35 -20.09
N ARG A 170 4.37 19.97 -19.88
CA ARG A 170 4.58 20.93 -18.77
C ARG A 170 3.52 22.04 -18.72
N ASN A 171 3.00 22.43 -19.88
CA ASN A 171 2.03 23.53 -20.08
C ASN A 171 0.61 23.23 -19.61
N LEU A 172 0.31 22.01 -19.19
CA LEU A 172 -1.02 21.69 -18.69
C LEU A 172 -1.25 22.37 -17.34
N PRO A 173 -2.45 22.94 -17.10
CA PRO A 173 -2.72 23.72 -15.88
C PRO A 173 -2.91 22.85 -14.64
N ASP A 174 -3.36 21.61 -14.83
CA ASP A 174 -3.58 20.63 -13.76
C ASP A 174 -2.41 19.63 -13.74
N ILE A 175 -2.28 18.88 -12.63
CA ILE A 175 -1.42 17.69 -12.56
C ILE A 175 -2.27 16.47 -12.86
N TYR A 176 -1.77 15.62 -13.74
CA TYR A 176 -2.44 14.41 -14.19
C TYR A 176 -1.67 13.17 -13.76
N VAL A 177 -2.38 12.06 -13.62
CA VAL A 177 -1.84 10.73 -13.32
C VAL A 177 -2.27 9.74 -14.41
N ILE A 178 -1.50 8.69 -14.62
CA ILE A 178 -1.89 7.58 -15.49
C ILE A 178 -3.26 7.04 -15.04
N LYS A 179 -4.18 6.85 -16.00
CA LYS A 179 -5.57 6.43 -15.73
C LYS A 179 -5.63 5.12 -14.96
N GLU A 180 -4.84 4.12 -15.35
CA GLU A 180 -4.78 2.86 -14.64
C GLU A 180 -4.32 3.03 -13.18
N GLU A 181 -3.39 3.96 -12.90
CA GLU A 181 -2.95 4.26 -11.53
C GLU A 181 -4.04 4.96 -10.71
N ALA A 182 -4.87 5.80 -11.33
CA ALA A 182 -6.02 6.42 -10.66
C ALA A 182 -7.08 5.38 -10.27
N GLU A 183 -7.48 4.53 -11.22
CA GLU A 183 -8.48 3.48 -11.01
C GLU A 183 -8.03 2.47 -9.95
N ASN A 184 -6.74 2.11 -9.95
CA ASN A 184 -6.17 1.20 -8.97
C ASN A 184 -6.29 1.70 -7.52
N ILE A 185 -6.27 3.01 -7.29
CA ILE A 185 -6.35 3.59 -5.95
C ILE A 185 -7.77 3.63 -5.44
N ASP A 186 -8.71 3.94 -6.31
CA ASP A 186 -10.12 3.84 -5.95
C ASP A 186 -10.47 2.38 -5.60
N ILE A 187 -9.92 1.41 -6.34
CA ILE A 187 -10.04 -0.01 -6.00
C ILE A 187 -9.35 -0.34 -4.68
N ASP A 188 -8.09 0.06 -4.46
CA ASP A 188 -7.37 -0.24 -3.22
C ASP A 188 -8.03 0.41 -1.99
N ASN A 189 -8.56 1.63 -2.12
CA ASN A 189 -9.33 2.30 -1.07
C ASN A 189 -10.67 1.59 -0.81
N LYS A 190 -11.40 1.23 -1.86
CA LYS A 190 -12.63 0.43 -1.75
C LYS A 190 -12.34 -0.91 -1.07
N MET A 191 -11.24 -1.57 -1.43
CA MET A 191 -10.80 -2.81 -0.80
C MET A 191 -10.46 -2.62 0.68
N LYS A 192 -9.79 -1.54 1.08
CA LYS A 192 -9.55 -1.26 2.51
C LYS A 192 -10.84 -1.17 3.33
N ASP A 193 -11.90 -0.63 2.73
CA ASP A 193 -13.15 -0.32 3.41
C ASP A 193 -14.26 -1.37 3.23
N THR A 194 -14.14 -2.40 2.39
CA THR A 194 -15.25 -3.38 2.22
C THR A 194 -14.81 -4.83 2.05
N LEU A 195 -13.52 -5.11 1.96
CA LEU A 195 -13.04 -6.42 1.48
C LEU A 195 -13.26 -7.53 2.52
N ASN A 196 -14.06 -8.53 2.14
CA ASN A 196 -14.21 -9.79 2.87
C ASN A 196 -13.64 -10.93 2.03
N VAL A 197 -12.64 -11.63 2.55
CA VAL A 197 -11.95 -12.71 1.82
C VAL A 197 -11.73 -13.93 2.70
N VAL A 198 -11.82 -15.11 2.09
CA VAL A 198 -11.45 -16.38 2.71
C VAL A 198 -10.09 -16.82 2.19
N LEU A 199 -9.20 -17.23 3.08
CA LEU A 199 -8.01 -17.98 2.69
C LEU A 199 -8.29 -19.49 2.72
N PHE A 200 -8.18 -20.10 1.56
CA PHE A 200 -8.46 -21.50 1.30
C PHE A 200 -7.20 -22.24 0.88
N GLY A 201 -7.10 -23.50 1.28
CA GLY A 201 -5.98 -24.37 0.92
C GLY A 201 -5.63 -25.33 2.04
N ALA A 202 -4.87 -26.37 1.70
CA ALA A 202 -4.49 -27.42 2.63
C ALA A 202 -3.65 -26.88 3.81
N PRO A 203 -3.63 -27.56 4.97
CA PRO A 203 -2.66 -27.28 6.03
C PRO A 203 -1.23 -27.25 5.47
N GLY A 204 -0.45 -26.22 5.79
CA GLY A 204 0.91 -26.02 5.25
C GLY A 204 1.01 -25.18 3.98
N SER A 205 -0.12 -24.78 3.37
CA SER A 205 -0.11 -24.04 2.08
C SER A 205 0.39 -22.59 2.14
N GLY A 206 0.63 -22.03 3.34
CA GLY A 206 1.08 -20.64 3.51
C GLY A 206 -0.03 -19.61 3.76
N LYS A 207 -1.26 -20.05 4.07
CA LYS A 207 -2.40 -19.15 4.39
C LYS A 207 -2.06 -18.06 5.41
N GLY A 208 -1.54 -18.43 6.59
CA GLY A 208 -1.22 -17.45 7.63
C GLY A 208 -0.24 -16.37 7.17
N THR A 209 0.76 -16.74 6.36
CA THR A 209 1.74 -15.80 5.78
C THR A 209 1.08 -14.81 4.83
N GLN A 210 0.18 -15.29 3.96
CA GLN A 210 -0.54 -14.42 3.03
C GLN A 210 -1.62 -13.58 3.74
N SER A 211 -2.22 -14.11 4.81
CA SER A 211 -3.15 -13.38 5.69
C SER A 211 -2.47 -12.15 6.27
N ALA A 212 -1.27 -12.32 6.85
CA ALA A 212 -0.48 -11.22 7.41
C ALA A 212 -0.24 -10.10 6.39
N LYS A 213 0.11 -10.45 5.14
CA LYS A 213 0.33 -9.46 4.08
C LYS A 213 -0.96 -8.75 3.64
N LEU A 214 -2.10 -9.45 3.61
CA LEU A 214 -3.39 -8.84 3.31
C LEU A 214 -3.81 -7.86 4.41
N ILE A 215 -3.56 -8.19 5.67
CA ILE A 215 -3.82 -7.32 6.82
C ILE A 215 -2.96 -6.06 6.73
N ASP A 216 -1.66 -6.22 6.47
CA ASP A 216 -0.73 -5.09 6.35
C ASP A 216 -1.11 -4.14 5.20
N LYS A 217 -1.44 -4.69 4.02
CA LYS A 217 -1.77 -3.88 2.84
C LYS A 217 -3.15 -3.23 2.90
N TYR A 218 -4.17 -3.99 3.35
CA TYR A 218 -5.58 -3.58 3.25
C TYR A 218 -6.23 -3.27 4.60
N GLY A 219 -5.53 -3.43 5.73
CA GLY A 219 -6.05 -3.12 7.06
C GLY A 219 -7.18 -4.05 7.52
N LEU A 220 -7.25 -5.28 7.00
CA LEU A 220 -8.36 -6.21 7.28
C LEU A 220 -8.31 -6.74 8.71
N TYR A 221 -9.49 -6.99 9.30
CA TYR A 221 -9.58 -7.71 10.56
C TYR A 221 -9.34 -9.21 10.34
N HIS A 222 -8.44 -9.81 11.12
CA HIS A 222 -8.11 -11.22 11.00
C HIS A 222 -9.01 -12.08 11.87
N ILE A 223 -9.74 -13.01 11.26
CA ILE A 223 -10.46 -14.05 11.99
C ILE A 223 -9.82 -15.39 11.68
N SER A 224 -9.00 -15.88 12.62
CA SER A 224 -8.44 -17.23 12.56
C SER A 224 -9.20 -18.15 13.50
N THR A 225 -10.03 -19.03 12.96
CA THR A 225 -10.81 -19.97 13.78
C THR A 225 -9.91 -20.93 14.55
N GLY A 226 -8.76 -21.28 13.97
CA GLY A 226 -7.75 -22.08 14.67
C GLY A 226 -7.17 -21.39 15.90
N GLU A 227 -6.94 -20.07 15.84
CA GLU A 227 -6.42 -19.31 16.99
C GLU A 227 -7.48 -19.14 18.07
N VAL A 228 -8.72 -18.82 17.69
CA VAL A 228 -9.85 -18.73 18.61
C VAL A 228 -10.04 -20.04 19.37
N LEU A 229 -10.05 -21.18 18.68
CA LEU A 229 -10.19 -22.49 19.32
C LEU A 229 -9.01 -22.82 20.25
N ARG A 230 -7.78 -22.49 19.85
CA ARG A 230 -6.58 -22.70 20.69
C ARG A 230 -6.58 -21.83 21.94
N ASP A 231 -7.07 -20.59 21.87
CA ASP A 231 -7.24 -19.74 23.06
C ASP A 231 -8.23 -20.39 24.05
N HIS A 232 -9.37 -20.89 23.54
CA HIS A 232 -10.36 -21.60 24.34
C HIS A 232 -9.81 -22.87 25.02
N ILE A 233 -8.98 -23.65 24.31
CA ILE A 233 -8.27 -24.83 24.84
C ILE A 233 -7.30 -24.39 25.95
N LYS A 234 -6.46 -23.40 25.69
CA LYS A 234 -5.46 -22.91 26.64
C LYS A 234 -6.09 -22.37 27.93
N ARG A 235 -7.25 -21.72 27.81
CA ARG A 235 -8.04 -21.23 28.95
C ARG A 235 -8.85 -22.31 29.67
N GLY A 236 -8.89 -23.55 29.17
CA GLY A 236 -9.61 -24.65 29.78
C GLY A 236 -11.13 -24.46 29.81
N THR A 237 -11.69 -23.69 28.88
CA THR A 237 -13.15 -23.45 28.79
C THR A 237 -13.89 -24.73 28.40
N GLU A 238 -15.20 -24.83 28.67
CA GLU A 238 -16.01 -25.99 28.22
C GLU A 238 -15.94 -26.18 26.70
N LEU A 239 -16.02 -25.07 25.94
CA LEU A 239 -15.78 -25.10 24.50
C LEU A 239 -14.37 -25.61 24.16
N GLY A 240 -13.36 -25.18 24.92
CA GLY A 240 -11.97 -25.61 24.75
C GLY A 240 -11.80 -27.11 24.90
N LYS A 241 -12.41 -27.71 25.93
CA LYS A 241 -12.35 -29.17 26.15
C LYS A 241 -12.97 -29.95 25.00
N ILE A 242 -14.10 -29.48 24.48
CA ILE A 242 -14.76 -30.07 23.30
C ILE A 242 -13.86 -29.90 22.06
N ALA A 243 -13.32 -28.69 21.85
CA ALA A 243 -12.47 -28.43 20.70
C ALA A 243 -11.19 -29.28 20.71
N ASP A 244 -10.60 -29.48 21.89
CA ASP A 244 -9.38 -30.28 22.06
C ASP A 244 -9.57 -31.72 21.57
N SER A 245 -10.69 -32.38 21.93
CA SER A 245 -10.95 -33.78 21.55
C SER A 245 -11.04 -34.00 20.03
N TYR A 246 -11.47 -32.99 19.26
CA TYR A 246 -11.47 -33.08 17.80
C TYR A 246 -10.13 -32.67 17.20
N ILE A 247 -9.53 -31.58 17.70
CA ILE A 247 -8.32 -30.98 17.11
C ILE A 247 -7.10 -31.86 17.34
N SER A 248 -6.94 -32.48 18.51
CA SER A 248 -5.82 -33.38 18.81
C SER A 248 -5.79 -34.59 17.88
N GLU A 249 -6.95 -34.99 17.36
CA GLU A 249 -7.09 -36.08 16.39
C GLU A 249 -7.04 -35.60 14.93
N GLY A 250 -6.88 -34.29 14.68
CA GLY A 250 -6.89 -33.72 13.33
C GLY A 250 -8.28 -33.67 12.67
N GLN A 251 -9.36 -33.74 13.46
CA GLN A 251 -10.75 -33.65 13.00
C GLN A 251 -11.26 -32.20 13.00
N LEU A 252 -12.44 -31.99 12.38
CA LEU A 252 -13.18 -30.75 12.48
C LEU A 252 -14.14 -30.80 13.68
N ILE A 253 -14.29 -29.67 14.36
CA ILE A 253 -15.39 -29.51 15.32
C ILE A 253 -16.74 -29.45 14.56
N PRO A 254 -17.87 -29.76 15.21
CA PRO A 254 -19.19 -29.70 14.59
C PRO A 254 -19.51 -28.32 13.99
N ASP A 255 -20.18 -28.31 12.83
CA ASP A 255 -20.49 -27.08 12.08
C ASP A 255 -21.28 -26.06 12.90
N ASP A 256 -22.34 -26.49 13.60
CA ASP A 256 -23.18 -25.60 14.43
C ASP A 256 -22.36 -24.85 15.49
N LEU A 257 -21.37 -25.53 16.07
CA LEU A 257 -20.50 -24.95 17.08
C LEU A 257 -19.55 -23.92 16.45
N MET A 258 -18.96 -24.25 15.30
CA MET A 258 -18.06 -23.34 14.58
C MET A 258 -18.79 -22.09 14.08
N ILE A 259 -20.00 -22.25 13.55
CA ILE A 259 -20.85 -21.15 13.07
C ILE A 259 -21.18 -20.20 14.22
N LYS A 260 -21.57 -20.74 15.39
CA LYS A 260 -21.85 -19.93 16.58
C LYS A 260 -20.64 -19.12 17.06
N ILE A 261 -19.46 -19.74 17.11
CA ILE A 261 -18.22 -19.04 17.49
C ILE A 261 -17.93 -17.92 16.51
N LEU A 262 -18.10 -18.17 15.21
CA LEU A 262 -17.85 -17.15 14.21
C LEU A 262 -18.82 -15.97 14.33
N ASP A 263 -20.11 -16.24 14.55
CA ASP A 263 -21.13 -15.21 14.77
C ASP A 263 -20.75 -14.32 15.97
N ASP A 264 -20.40 -14.94 17.10
CA ASP A 264 -19.93 -14.25 18.30
C ASP A 264 -18.69 -13.35 18.03
N VAL A 265 -17.70 -13.83 17.28
CA VAL A 265 -16.50 -13.05 16.92
C VAL A 265 -16.84 -11.90 15.99
N LEU A 266 -17.70 -12.15 14.99
CA LEU A 266 -18.12 -11.12 14.04
C LEU A 266 -18.89 -10.00 14.74
N GLU A 267 -19.77 -10.32 15.69
CA GLU A 267 -20.55 -9.34 16.45
C GLU A 267 -19.72 -8.59 17.48
N LYS A 268 -18.82 -9.24 18.21
CA LYS A 268 -18.11 -8.61 19.34
C LYS A 268 -16.82 -7.90 18.93
N GLU A 269 -16.10 -8.48 17.98
CA GLU A 269 -14.74 -8.03 17.66
C GLU A 269 -14.66 -7.36 16.28
N ALA A 270 -15.50 -7.81 15.34
CA ALA A 270 -15.47 -7.31 13.97
C ALA A 270 -16.61 -6.33 13.63
N ALA A 271 -17.50 -5.96 14.55
CA ALA A 271 -18.69 -5.14 14.26
C ALA A 271 -18.36 -3.83 13.52
N ASP A 272 -17.39 -3.07 14.03
CA ASP A 272 -16.96 -1.78 13.45
C ASP A 272 -15.87 -1.95 12.37
N LYS A 273 -15.51 -3.19 12.03
CA LYS A 273 -14.50 -3.49 11.02
C LYS A 273 -15.18 -3.62 9.67
N LYS A 274 -14.69 -2.84 8.70
CA LYS A 274 -15.30 -2.80 7.38
C LYS A 274 -14.79 -3.87 6.39
N GLY A 275 -13.69 -4.55 6.74
CA GLY A 275 -13.14 -5.67 5.96
C GLY A 275 -12.58 -6.76 6.85
N VAL A 276 -12.69 -8.01 6.40
CA VAL A 276 -12.35 -9.21 7.16
C VAL A 276 -11.59 -10.22 6.29
N VAL A 277 -10.53 -10.81 6.84
CA VAL A 277 -9.90 -12.01 6.29
C VAL A 277 -10.20 -13.20 7.19
N PHE A 278 -10.84 -14.22 6.62
CA PHE A 278 -11.18 -15.48 7.27
C PHE A 278 -10.09 -16.52 6.98
N ASP A 279 -9.35 -16.94 8.01
CA ASP A 279 -8.37 -18.03 7.93
C ASP A 279 -8.91 -19.27 8.65
N GLY A 280 -9.10 -20.35 7.87
CA GLY A 280 -9.55 -21.63 8.38
C GLY A 280 -11.07 -21.78 8.55
N PHE A 281 -11.86 -20.85 8.00
CA PHE A 281 -13.31 -20.96 7.84
C PHE A 281 -13.74 -20.34 6.50
N PRO A 282 -14.70 -20.93 5.79
CA PRO A 282 -15.40 -22.18 6.09
C PRO A 282 -14.57 -23.40 5.70
N ARG A 283 -14.89 -24.55 6.31
CA ARG A 283 -14.28 -25.86 6.01
C ARG A 283 -15.23 -26.89 5.43
N THR A 284 -16.53 -26.60 5.44
CA THR A 284 -17.60 -27.44 4.89
C THR A 284 -18.60 -26.56 4.12
N ILE A 285 -19.42 -27.16 3.25
CA ILE A 285 -20.47 -26.43 2.51
C ILE A 285 -21.49 -25.77 3.45
N PRO A 286 -22.02 -26.42 4.51
CA PRO A 286 -22.91 -25.76 5.46
C PRO A 286 -22.30 -24.52 6.12
N GLN A 287 -21.00 -24.56 6.47
CA GLN A 287 -20.29 -23.40 6.99
C GLN A 287 -20.19 -22.27 5.95
N ALA A 288 -20.02 -22.61 4.66
CA ALA A 288 -19.96 -21.62 3.58
C ALA A 288 -21.31 -20.93 3.33
N GLU A 289 -22.41 -21.67 3.43
CA GLU A 289 -23.76 -21.11 3.38
C GLU A 289 -24.03 -20.20 4.59
N ALA A 290 -23.64 -20.65 5.79
CA ALA A 290 -23.75 -19.83 7.00
C ALA A 290 -22.93 -18.53 6.90
N LEU A 291 -21.70 -18.58 6.37
CA LEU A 291 -20.88 -17.38 6.15
C LEU A 291 -21.60 -16.36 5.27
N LYS A 292 -22.24 -16.83 4.19
CA LYS A 292 -22.99 -15.98 3.25
C LYS A 292 -24.12 -15.25 3.98
N GLU A 293 -24.86 -15.94 4.83
CA GLU A 293 -25.95 -15.32 5.60
C GLU A 293 -25.43 -14.37 6.70
N LEU A 294 -24.34 -14.71 7.38
CA LEU A 294 -23.70 -13.84 8.38
C LEU A 294 -23.21 -12.52 7.76
N LEU A 295 -22.56 -12.58 6.60
CA LEU A 295 -22.11 -11.38 5.90
C LEU A 295 -23.28 -10.55 5.37
N LYS A 296 -24.34 -11.18 4.84
CA LYS A 296 -25.55 -10.47 4.40
C LYS A 296 -26.24 -9.71 5.54
N LYS A 297 -26.34 -10.29 6.74
CA LYS A 297 -26.89 -9.59 7.92
C LYS A 297 -26.13 -8.30 8.24
N ARG A 298 -24.85 -8.23 7.88
CA ARG A 298 -23.98 -7.06 8.04
C ARG A 298 -24.01 -6.11 6.84
N GLY A 299 -24.87 -6.35 5.86
CA GLY A 299 -24.98 -5.52 4.65
C GLY A 299 -23.79 -5.66 3.70
N THR A 300 -23.05 -6.77 3.77
CA THR A 300 -21.88 -7.03 2.94
C THR A 300 -21.92 -8.43 2.33
N ASP A 301 -20.97 -8.75 1.44
CA ASP A 301 -20.81 -10.07 0.84
C ASP A 301 -19.35 -10.55 0.91
N LEU A 302 -19.15 -11.84 0.67
CA LEU A 302 -17.83 -12.44 0.45
C LEU A 302 -17.35 -12.07 -0.95
N HIS A 303 -16.18 -11.41 -1.05
CA HIS A 303 -15.68 -10.90 -2.33
C HIS A 303 -14.84 -11.95 -3.07
N ALA A 304 -14.01 -12.70 -2.34
CA ALA A 304 -13.18 -13.74 -2.94
C ALA A 304 -12.81 -14.85 -1.96
N VAL A 305 -12.50 -16.01 -2.52
CA VAL A 305 -11.90 -17.15 -1.82
C VAL A 305 -10.57 -17.44 -2.49
N ILE A 306 -9.48 -17.11 -1.81
CA ILE A 306 -8.10 -17.25 -2.30
C ILE A 306 -7.65 -18.69 -2.04
N GLY A 307 -7.57 -19.50 -3.09
CA GLY A 307 -7.14 -20.89 -3.02
C GLY A 307 -5.65 -21.04 -3.27
N LEU A 308 -4.87 -21.31 -2.22
CA LEU A 308 -3.44 -21.61 -2.32
C LEU A 308 -3.23 -23.09 -2.68
N GLU A 309 -2.77 -23.33 -3.90
CA GLU A 309 -2.53 -24.66 -4.46
C GLU A 309 -1.04 -25.02 -4.31
N VAL A 310 -0.75 -26.08 -3.55
CA VAL A 310 0.62 -26.54 -3.23
C VAL A 310 0.66 -28.06 -3.33
N PRO A 311 1.71 -28.66 -3.95
CA PRO A 311 1.89 -30.10 -3.98
C PRO A 311 1.94 -30.74 -2.58
N GLU A 312 1.35 -31.92 -2.42
CA GLU A 312 1.23 -32.59 -1.12
C GLU A 312 2.59 -32.90 -0.46
N GLU A 313 3.59 -33.28 -1.25
CA GLU A 313 4.96 -33.54 -0.76
C GLU A 313 5.56 -32.31 -0.07
N GLU A 314 5.34 -31.12 -0.64
CA GLU A 314 5.82 -29.86 -0.08
C GLU A 314 5.02 -29.44 1.16
N LEU A 315 3.70 -29.70 1.18
CA LEU A 315 2.86 -29.46 2.35
C LEU A 315 3.34 -30.26 3.57
N MET A 316 3.64 -31.54 3.36
CA MET A 316 4.17 -32.45 4.39
C MET A 316 5.48 -31.91 4.98
N GLU A 317 6.44 -31.55 4.13
CA GLU A 317 7.73 -31.01 4.54
C GLU A 317 7.56 -29.73 5.37
N ARG A 318 6.75 -28.78 4.88
CA ARG A 318 6.47 -27.51 5.56
C ARG A 318 5.85 -27.71 6.94
N MET A 319 4.90 -28.63 7.09
CA MET A 319 4.25 -28.89 8.38
C MET A 319 5.20 -29.55 9.38
N LEU A 320 6.00 -30.53 8.95
CA LEU A 320 6.99 -31.17 9.81
C LEU A 320 8.06 -30.17 10.29
N LEU A 321 8.52 -29.28 9.41
CA LEU A 321 9.47 -28.23 9.78
C LEU A 321 8.85 -27.27 10.81
N ARG A 322 7.62 -26.81 10.58
CA ARG A 322 6.90 -25.94 11.52
C ARG A 322 6.71 -26.58 12.89
N GLY A 323 6.38 -27.87 12.95
CA GLY A 323 6.29 -28.61 14.21
C GLY A 323 7.59 -28.56 15.01
N LYS A 324 8.73 -28.72 14.34
CA LYS A 324 10.07 -28.62 14.96
C LYS A 324 10.41 -27.22 15.46
N GLU A 325 10.06 -26.18 14.71
CA GLU A 325 10.41 -24.79 15.04
C GLU A 325 9.49 -24.18 16.09
N THR A 326 8.19 -24.49 16.05
CA THR A 326 7.16 -23.82 16.86
C THR A 326 6.65 -24.66 18.03
N GLY A 327 6.98 -25.95 18.08
CA GLY A 327 6.51 -26.86 19.12
C GLY A 327 5.01 -27.20 19.02
N ARG A 328 4.40 -27.08 17.84
CA ARG A 328 3.01 -27.49 17.62
C ARG A 328 2.82 -28.99 17.80
N ALA A 329 2.05 -29.37 18.81
CA ALA A 329 1.81 -30.78 19.15
C ALA A 329 1.04 -31.57 18.08
N ASP A 330 0.20 -30.90 17.29
CA ASP A 330 -0.61 -31.48 16.21
C ASP A 330 0.14 -31.60 14.85
N ASP A 331 1.41 -31.21 14.79
CA ASP A 331 2.25 -31.29 13.58
C ASP A 331 3.14 -32.56 13.60
N ASN A 332 2.55 -33.72 13.93
CA ASN A 332 3.19 -35.05 13.85
C ASN A 332 2.71 -35.83 12.61
N PRO A 333 3.47 -36.83 12.10
CA PRO A 333 3.17 -37.49 10.82
C PRO A 333 1.75 -38.08 10.72
N GLU A 334 1.26 -38.71 11.79
CA GLU A 334 -0.06 -39.35 11.82
C GLU A 334 -1.18 -38.30 11.77
N THR A 335 -1.05 -37.25 12.58
CA THR A 335 -2.03 -36.15 12.62
C THR A 335 -2.02 -35.36 11.31
N ILE A 336 -0.84 -35.10 10.74
CA ILE A 336 -0.71 -34.42 9.45
C ILE A 336 -1.45 -35.21 8.35
N LYS A 337 -1.23 -36.54 8.28
CA LYS A 337 -1.91 -37.40 7.31
C LYS A 337 -3.43 -37.35 7.48
N ASN A 338 -3.93 -37.39 8.72
CA ASN A 338 -5.36 -37.28 8.95
C ASN A 338 -5.91 -35.90 8.55
N ARG A 339 -5.18 -34.82 8.85
CA ARG A 339 -5.58 -33.45 8.45
C ARG A 339 -5.65 -33.29 6.94
N LEU A 340 -4.72 -33.87 6.19
CA LEU A 340 -4.76 -33.88 4.73
C LEU A 340 -5.97 -34.66 4.22
N LYS A 341 -6.23 -35.86 4.78
CA LYS A 341 -7.41 -36.65 4.45
C LYS A 341 -8.71 -35.87 4.70
N VAL A 342 -8.87 -35.30 5.90
CA VAL A 342 -10.03 -34.46 6.26
C VAL A 342 -10.17 -33.27 5.31
N TYR A 343 -9.05 -32.63 4.93
CA TYR A 343 -9.07 -31.55 3.94
C TYR A 343 -9.62 -32.05 2.60
N HIS A 344 -9.14 -33.17 2.08
CA HIS A 344 -9.63 -33.73 0.81
C HIS A 344 -11.10 -34.13 0.86
N ASP A 345 -11.53 -34.75 1.95
CA ASP A 345 -12.88 -35.30 2.08
C ASP A 345 -13.93 -34.19 2.33
N GLN A 346 -13.59 -33.18 3.14
CA GLN A 346 -14.59 -32.22 3.65
C GLN A 346 -14.38 -30.79 3.15
N THR A 347 -13.12 -30.36 3.00
CA THR A 347 -12.79 -28.96 2.68
C THR A 347 -12.56 -28.75 1.19
N HIS A 348 -11.91 -29.67 0.48
CA HIS A 348 -11.66 -29.58 -0.96
C HIS A 348 -12.92 -29.37 -1.81
N PRO A 349 -14.09 -29.99 -1.50
CA PRO A 349 -15.34 -29.73 -2.23
C PRO A 349 -15.76 -28.24 -2.27
N LEU A 350 -15.32 -27.42 -1.31
CA LEU A 350 -15.57 -25.97 -1.33
C LEU A 350 -14.93 -25.27 -2.53
N ARG A 351 -13.86 -25.82 -3.11
CA ARG A 351 -13.25 -25.30 -4.33
C ARG A 351 -14.28 -25.22 -5.45
N GLU A 352 -14.98 -26.32 -5.71
CA GLU A 352 -15.97 -26.37 -6.78
C GLU A 352 -17.17 -25.49 -6.45
N TYR A 353 -17.63 -25.50 -5.19
CA TYR A 353 -18.70 -24.62 -4.70
C TYR A 353 -18.40 -23.13 -4.99
N TYR A 354 -17.23 -22.63 -4.56
CA TYR A 354 -16.88 -21.23 -4.78
C TYR A 354 -16.48 -20.90 -6.23
N THR A 355 -16.06 -21.90 -7.00
CA THR A 355 -15.84 -21.73 -8.45
C THR A 355 -17.17 -21.47 -9.15
N LYS A 356 -18.23 -22.24 -8.81
CA LYS A 356 -19.59 -22.04 -9.36
C LYS A 356 -20.20 -20.69 -8.96
N GLU A 357 -19.93 -20.23 -7.74
CA GLU A 357 -20.33 -18.88 -7.28
C GLU A 357 -19.48 -17.74 -7.90
N GLY A 358 -18.46 -18.06 -8.69
CA GLY A 358 -17.57 -17.07 -9.30
C GLY A 358 -16.62 -16.38 -8.31
N LYS A 359 -16.49 -16.89 -7.08
CA LYS A 359 -15.71 -16.28 -5.98
C LYS A 359 -14.33 -16.90 -5.79
N TYR A 360 -14.09 -18.11 -6.30
CA TYR A 360 -12.80 -18.76 -6.19
C TYR A 360 -11.72 -18.04 -7.03
N LEU A 361 -10.56 -17.84 -6.42
CA LEU A 361 -9.35 -17.28 -7.02
C LEU A 361 -8.21 -18.31 -6.82
N PRO A 362 -7.88 -19.11 -7.85
CA PRO A 362 -6.76 -20.05 -7.77
C PRO A 362 -5.43 -19.30 -7.78
N ILE A 363 -4.53 -19.64 -6.86
CA ILE A 363 -3.19 -19.05 -6.74
C ILE A 363 -2.18 -20.18 -6.54
N ASN A 364 -1.07 -20.12 -7.27
CA ASN A 364 0.05 -21.02 -7.01
C ASN A 364 0.69 -20.67 -5.65
N GLY A 365 0.68 -21.61 -4.70
CA GLY A 365 1.24 -21.43 -3.37
C GLY A 365 2.72 -21.82 -3.24
N THR A 366 3.40 -22.07 -4.36
CA THR A 366 4.82 -22.42 -4.44
C THR A 366 5.66 -21.23 -4.89
N GLY A 367 6.90 -21.11 -4.39
CA GLY A 367 7.82 -20.03 -4.76
C GLY A 367 7.94 -18.92 -3.71
N ILE A 368 8.22 -17.69 -4.18
CA ILE A 368 8.56 -16.55 -3.32
C ILE A 368 7.28 -15.91 -2.75
N VAL A 369 7.25 -15.68 -1.44
CA VAL A 369 6.08 -15.17 -0.71
C VAL A 369 5.52 -13.88 -1.32
N ASP A 370 6.39 -12.93 -1.71
CA ASP A 370 6.00 -11.65 -2.30
C ASP A 370 5.42 -11.79 -3.71
N GLU A 371 5.92 -12.73 -4.51
CA GLU A 371 5.38 -13.01 -5.85
C GLU A 371 3.97 -13.60 -5.74
N ILE A 372 3.78 -14.55 -4.84
CA ILE A 372 2.45 -15.13 -4.52
C ILE A 372 1.49 -14.02 -4.06
N PHE A 373 1.96 -13.12 -3.19
CA PHE A 373 1.14 -12.02 -2.71
C PHE A 373 0.75 -11.03 -3.81
N ASN A 374 1.67 -10.73 -4.73
CA ASN A 374 1.39 -9.87 -5.87
C ASN A 374 0.31 -10.49 -6.78
N GLU A 375 0.35 -11.81 -6.98
CA GLU A 375 -0.68 -12.55 -7.73
C GLU A 375 -2.04 -12.47 -7.02
N ILE A 376 -2.08 -12.67 -5.69
CA ILE A 376 -3.30 -12.51 -4.87
C ILE A 376 -3.86 -11.09 -5.02
N ALA A 377 -3.02 -10.07 -4.82
CA ALA A 377 -3.44 -8.68 -4.88
C ALA A 377 -4.02 -8.32 -6.25
N LYS A 378 -3.39 -8.79 -7.33
CA LYS A 378 -3.90 -8.62 -8.69
C LYS A 378 -5.27 -9.28 -8.87
N GLY A 379 -5.39 -10.56 -8.49
CA GLY A 379 -6.64 -11.29 -8.63
C GLY A 379 -7.78 -10.71 -7.80
N LEU A 380 -7.50 -10.18 -6.61
CA LEU A 380 -8.50 -9.49 -5.79
C LEU A 380 -8.98 -8.19 -6.42
N LYS A 381 -8.09 -7.39 -7.01
CA LYS A 381 -8.49 -6.17 -7.74
C LYS A 381 -9.45 -6.50 -8.88
N GLU A 382 -9.18 -7.55 -9.64
CA GLU A 382 -10.05 -8.01 -10.72
C GLU A 382 -11.42 -8.50 -10.23
N LYS A 383 -11.50 -9.05 -9.00
CA LYS A 383 -12.76 -9.50 -8.40
C LYS A 383 -13.60 -8.36 -7.82
N VAL A 384 -12.96 -7.34 -7.25
CA VAL A 384 -13.63 -6.20 -6.57
C VAL A 384 -13.93 -5.04 -7.51
N GLY A 385 -13.17 -4.93 -8.62
CA GLY A 385 -13.39 -3.94 -9.68
C GLY A 385 -14.48 -4.33 -10.69
N ARG A 386 -14.97 -5.57 -10.66
CA ARG A 386 -16.20 -6.01 -11.36
C ARG A 386 -17.41 -5.75 -10.49
#